data_AF-A0A836RJA2-F1
#
_entry.id   AF-A0A836RJA2-F1
#
_cell.length_a   1.000
_cell.length_b   1.000
_cell.length_c   1.000
_cell.angle_alpha   90.00
_cell.angle_beta   90.00
_cell.angle_gamma   90.00
#
_symmetry.space_group_name_H-M   'P 1'
#
loop_
_entity.id
_entity.type
_entity.pdbx_description
1 polymer ?
#
loop_
_entity_poly.entity_id
_entity_poly.type
_entity_poly.pdbx_seq_one_letter_code
_entity_poly.pdbx_strand_id
1 'polypeptide(L)'
;MEGLGDLPGLYCIPMSSGVYRGGRNVYRYTFPERIMLHGPTNFGSGDTVTDRFLETFLEGMRFDIVGRPKAASVNLLALRRQFTPWIYEAQFRDIVGLRVGDPRVKARVFTKPNVGILINLLNRARLTRVEVRVRGRGLSLAPSAFFVGLSGAAGALEAKREGDEIVFQAPDELASTVVIPQQSPKTAPIWPVFYLRRYAQPAVLITLFNLTDVSRTGTCSIENLGFTEPFQTRRADTRAALPLAQTTLSFSVGPREARVVAFAIRSLREHRWTVRLRAVVSLKGGVEIARTFLATPLALDSSWEVWGTPEPNAPHGKCTLTLPPTSSGYQHQLFDLWLEPEHRYRLRVKAKRTGFKAKVAGTLLMVNDPKGHVVWARRGLDRRRPNQWQTISYDFETPSELERAGIYLYNVRSSDIAGFDDLQVRDLGRTR
;
A
#
# COMPACT_ATOMS: atom_id res chain seq x y z
N MET A 1 7.60 10.41 -4.88
CA MET A 1 7.65 10.07 -3.45
C MET A 1 6.52 10.81 -2.76
N GLU A 2 5.53 10.06 -2.27
CA GLU A 2 4.65 10.59 -1.21
C GLU A 2 5.41 10.33 0.09
N GLY A 3 5.69 11.38 0.86
CA GLY A 3 6.47 11.27 2.12
C GLY A 3 7.96 11.61 2.04
N LEU A 4 8.42 12.42 1.07
CA LEU A 4 9.76 13.04 1.14
C LEU A 4 9.71 14.57 1.17
N GLY A 5 8.54 15.11 1.52
CA GLY A 5 8.36 16.54 1.83
C GLY A 5 8.58 16.85 3.32
N ASP A 6 9.25 15.97 4.07
CA ASP A 6 9.17 15.96 5.54
C ASP A 6 9.98 17.06 6.25
N LEU A 7 10.86 17.78 5.57
CA LEU A 7 11.49 18.97 6.17
C LEU A 7 10.56 20.20 6.09
N PRO A 8 10.00 20.55 4.91
CA PRO A 8 8.94 21.56 4.87
C PRO A 8 7.69 21.14 5.64
N GLY A 9 7.29 19.86 5.59
CA GLY A 9 6.08 19.32 6.23
C GLY A 9 6.01 19.56 7.75
N LEU A 10 7.15 19.49 8.44
CA LEU A 10 7.25 19.81 9.87
C LEU A 10 6.98 21.29 10.18
N TYR A 11 7.40 22.21 9.30
CA TYR A 11 7.13 23.65 9.42
C TYR A 11 5.81 24.08 8.74
N CYS A 12 5.23 23.19 7.94
CA CYS A 12 3.99 23.40 7.22
C CYS A 12 2.78 22.79 7.93
N ILE A 13 2.88 22.34 9.19
CA ILE A 13 1.69 21.92 9.97
C ILE A 13 0.56 22.98 9.91
N PRO A 14 0.82 24.30 9.95
CA PRO A 14 -0.20 25.32 9.72
C PRO A 14 -0.70 25.41 8.27
N MET A 15 0.10 24.99 7.28
CA MET A 15 -0.29 24.90 5.86
C MET A 15 -0.90 23.53 5.48
N SER A 16 -0.83 22.56 6.38
CA SER A 16 -1.42 21.23 6.28
C SER A 16 -2.88 21.33 6.73
N SER A 17 -3.72 21.97 5.91
CA SER A 17 -5.20 21.86 5.91
C SER A 17 -5.96 21.95 7.24
N GLY A 18 -5.37 22.46 8.32
CA GLY A 18 -6.03 22.67 9.62
C GLY A 18 -7.23 23.63 9.58
N VAL A 19 -7.51 24.26 8.45
CA VAL A 19 -8.55 25.27 8.28
C VAL A 19 -9.91 24.71 7.81
N TYR A 20 -10.02 23.45 7.34
CA TYR A 20 -11.28 22.98 6.72
C TYR A 20 -11.85 21.70 7.34
N ARG A 21 -12.31 21.82 8.60
CA ARG A 21 -13.26 20.85 9.18
C ARG A 21 -14.59 20.96 8.40
N GLY A 22 -14.87 19.99 7.52
CA GLY A 22 -16.13 19.91 6.74
C GLY A 22 -16.14 20.62 5.39
N GLY A 23 -15.26 21.61 5.14
CA GLY A 23 -15.22 22.37 3.88
C GLY A 23 -14.29 21.83 2.78
N ARG A 24 -13.87 20.56 2.84
CA ARG A 24 -12.92 19.96 1.88
C ARG A 24 -13.43 20.02 0.43
N ASN A 25 -14.73 19.80 0.27
CA ASN A 25 -15.39 19.91 -1.02
C ASN A 25 -15.32 21.36 -1.54
N VAL A 26 -15.45 22.37 -0.68
CA VAL A 26 -15.36 23.79 -1.07
C VAL A 26 -14.03 24.07 -1.77
N TYR A 27 -12.90 23.71 -1.15
CA TYR A 27 -11.61 23.91 -1.81
C TYR A 27 -11.47 23.09 -3.09
N ARG A 28 -11.92 21.83 -3.10
CA ARG A 28 -11.86 21.01 -4.32
C ARG A 28 -12.78 21.54 -5.43
N TYR A 29 -13.83 22.28 -5.08
CA TYR A 29 -14.66 23.01 -6.04
C TYR A 29 -14.00 24.32 -6.50
N THR A 30 -13.30 25.03 -5.60
CA THR A 30 -12.59 26.28 -5.93
C THR A 30 -11.35 26.00 -6.79
N PHE A 31 -10.64 24.92 -6.51
CA PHE A 31 -9.38 24.53 -7.16
C PHE A 31 -9.41 23.03 -7.55
N PRO A 32 -10.26 22.62 -8.51
CA PRO A 32 -10.44 21.21 -8.89
C PRO A 32 -9.18 20.54 -9.43
N GLU A 33 -8.20 21.32 -9.87
CA GLU A 33 -6.88 20.91 -10.34
C GLU A 33 -5.85 20.73 -9.22
N ARG A 34 -6.10 21.26 -8.01
CA ARG A 34 -5.16 21.17 -6.87
C ARG A 34 -5.46 19.95 -6.01
N ILE A 35 -4.42 19.25 -5.59
CA ILE A 35 -4.53 18.07 -4.72
C ILE A 35 -3.99 18.40 -3.33
N MET A 36 -4.85 18.19 -2.32
CA MET A 36 -4.48 18.34 -0.92
C MET A 36 -3.71 17.14 -0.37
N LEU A 37 -2.97 17.37 0.71
CA LEU A 37 -2.52 16.33 1.64
C LEU A 37 -3.61 16.14 2.70
N HIS A 38 -4.10 14.92 2.89
CA HIS A 38 -5.19 14.60 3.83
C HIS A 38 -5.10 13.17 4.38
N GLY A 39 -5.59 12.94 5.59
CA GLY A 39 -5.58 11.64 6.28
C GLY A 39 -5.34 11.78 7.80
N PRO A 40 -4.53 10.93 8.46
CA PRO A 40 -4.55 10.78 9.92
C PRO A 40 -4.23 12.05 10.71
N THR A 41 -3.37 12.94 10.22
CA THR A 41 -2.99 14.16 10.97
C THR A 41 -4.00 15.28 10.88
N ASN A 42 -4.93 15.18 9.95
CA ASN A 42 -6.04 16.11 9.81
C ASN A 42 -7.21 15.67 10.70
N PHE A 43 -7.19 16.06 11.98
CA PHE A 43 -8.28 15.80 12.91
C PHE A 43 -9.56 16.54 12.49
N GLY A 44 -10.65 15.79 12.21
CA GLY A 44 -11.98 16.34 11.87
C GLY A 44 -12.70 15.68 10.69
N SER A 45 -12.15 14.61 10.12
CA SER A 45 -12.62 13.99 8.87
C SER A 45 -12.93 12.49 8.98
N GLY A 46 -13.91 12.13 9.81
CA GLY A 46 -14.32 10.74 10.02
C GLY A 46 -13.91 10.20 11.39
N ASP A 47 -14.66 9.19 11.82
CA ASP A 47 -14.67 8.71 13.21
C ASP A 47 -13.40 7.93 13.54
N THR A 48 -12.97 7.05 12.63
CA THR A 48 -11.76 6.24 12.78
C THR A 48 -10.63 6.70 11.87
N VAL A 49 -9.39 6.24 12.14
CA VAL A 49 -8.26 6.51 11.24
C VAL A 49 -8.44 5.84 9.88
N THR A 50 -9.02 4.63 9.86
CA THR A 50 -9.36 3.94 8.61
C THR A 50 -10.35 4.75 7.79
N ASP A 51 -11.38 5.34 8.42
CA ASP A 51 -12.31 6.21 7.72
C ASP A 51 -11.63 7.43 7.11
N ARG A 52 -10.69 8.05 7.83
CA ARG A 52 -9.92 9.17 7.27
C ARG A 52 -9.17 8.77 6.00
N PHE A 53 -8.53 7.60 5.99
CA PHE A 53 -7.85 7.08 4.80
C PHE A 53 -8.81 6.76 3.66
N LEU A 54 -9.95 6.14 3.96
CA LEU A 54 -10.98 5.83 2.96
C LEU A 54 -11.55 7.11 2.34
N GLU A 55 -11.84 8.14 3.14
CA GLU A 55 -12.30 9.43 2.65
C GLU A 55 -11.19 10.17 1.87
N THR A 56 -9.91 10.11 2.30
CA THR A 56 -8.78 10.62 1.49
C THR A 56 -8.73 9.95 0.11
N PHE A 57 -8.89 8.62 0.07
CA PHE A 57 -8.91 7.86 -1.18
C PHE A 57 -10.08 8.28 -2.07
N LEU A 58 -11.30 8.34 -1.49
CA LEU A 58 -12.51 8.72 -2.20
C LEU A 58 -12.34 10.07 -2.91
N GLU A 59 -11.78 11.06 -2.20
CA GLU A 59 -11.56 12.42 -2.72
C GLU A 59 -10.34 12.55 -3.65
N GLY A 60 -9.58 11.47 -3.86
CA GLY A 60 -8.38 11.45 -4.71
C GLY A 60 -7.24 12.32 -4.17
N MET A 61 -7.23 12.57 -2.86
CA MET A 61 -6.23 13.40 -2.20
C MET A 61 -4.90 12.65 -2.02
N ARG A 62 -3.79 13.36 -1.78
CA ARG A 62 -2.54 12.74 -1.32
C ARG A 62 -2.69 12.37 0.15
N PHE A 63 -2.12 11.24 0.55
CA PHE A 63 -2.11 10.84 1.94
C PHE A 63 -1.08 11.66 2.74
N ASP A 64 -1.50 12.30 3.82
CA ASP A 64 -0.64 12.94 4.84
C ASP A 64 -0.08 11.88 5.80
N ILE A 65 0.73 10.97 5.26
CA ILE A 65 1.40 9.96 6.09
C ILE A 65 2.52 10.67 6.85
N VAL A 66 2.16 11.35 7.93
CA VAL A 66 3.10 11.93 8.90
C VAL A 66 3.33 10.89 9.99
N GLY A 67 4.59 10.52 10.20
CA GLY A 67 4.94 9.44 11.10
C GLY A 67 4.72 8.07 10.45
N ARG A 68 4.05 7.15 11.16
CA ARG A 68 4.13 5.72 10.85
C ARG A 68 2.90 5.22 10.07
N PRO A 69 3.04 4.67 8.85
CA PRO A 69 1.92 4.15 8.07
C PRO A 69 1.25 2.96 8.77
N LYS A 70 -0.09 3.00 8.89
CA LYS A 70 -0.90 1.91 9.45
C LYS A 70 -1.17 0.84 8.39
N ALA A 71 -1.39 -0.42 8.81
CA ALA A 71 -1.72 -1.54 7.92
C ALA A 71 -2.86 -1.19 6.93
N ALA A 72 -3.95 -0.58 7.43
CA ALA A 72 -5.09 -0.15 6.61
C ALA A 72 -4.73 0.83 5.48
N SER A 73 -3.68 1.65 5.65
CA SER A 73 -3.27 2.65 4.66
C SER A 73 -2.48 2.08 3.49
N VAL A 74 -1.85 0.92 3.65
CA VAL A 74 -0.92 0.35 2.65
C VAL A 74 -1.66 -0.03 1.37
N ASN A 75 -2.78 -0.75 1.50
CA ASN A 75 -3.56 -1.17 0.34
C ASN A 75 -4.23 0.02 -0.36
N LEU A 76 -4.69 1.03 0.40
CA LEU A 76 -5.25 2.26 -0.16
C LEU A 76 -4.19 3.07 -0.91
N LEU A 77 -2.99 3.16 -0.35
CA LEU A 77 -1.83 3.79 -0.98
C LEU A 77 -1.43 3.06 -2.27
N ALA A 78 -1.38 1.72 -2.22
CA ALA A 78 -1.07 0.87 -3.36
C ALA A 78 -2.11 1.04 -4.48
N LEU A 79 -3.40 1.00 -4.15
CA LEU A 79 -4.50 1.22 -5.08
C LEU A 79 -4.41 2.61 -5.74
N ARG A 80 -4.29 3.66 -4.92
CA ARG A 80 -4.21 5.04 -5.42
C ARG A 80 -3.01 5.26 -6.35
N ARG A 81 -1.84 4.70 -6.00
CA ARG A 81 -0.60 4.89 -6.79
C ARG A 81 -0.71 4.39 -8.23
N GLN A 82 -1.55 3.40 -8.50
CA GLN A 82 -1.82 2.92 -9.87
C GLN A 82 -2.41 4.01 -10.77
N PHE A 83 -3.12 4.97 -10.17
CA PHE A 83 -3.86 6.00 -10.86
C PHE A 83 -3.36 7.41 -10.59
N THR A 84 -2.28 7.58 -9.83
CA THR A 84 -1.68 8.88 -9.54
C THR A 84 -1.49 9.76 -10.78
N PRO A 85 -0.90 9.28 -11.91
CA PRO A 85 -0.76 10.11 -13.11
C PRO A 85 -2.12 10.58 -13.69
N TRP A 86 -3.16 9.76 -13.54
CA TRP A 86 -4.50 10.13 -13.97
C TRP A 86 -5.12 11.16 -13.03
N ILE A 87 -5.12 10.88 -11.73
CA ILE A 87 -5.71 11.73 -10.69
C ILE A 87 -5.06 13.12 -10.69
N TYR A 88 -3.74 13.21 -10.95
CA TYR A 88 -2.99 14.47 -10.93
C TYR A 88 -3.30 15.38 -12.10
N GLU A 89 -3.81 14.84 -13.20
CA GLU A 89 -4.13 15.57 -14.42
C GLU A 89 -5.64 15.68 -14.67
N ALA A 90 -6.46 15.05 -13.82
CA ALA A 90 -7.90 15.05 -13.95
C ALA A 90 -8.55 16.21 -13.18
N GLN A 91 -9.68 16.70 -13.70
CA GLN A 91 -10.56 17.62 -13.00
C GLN A 91 -11.44 16.84 -12.03
N PHE A 92 -11.46 17.23 -10.77
CA PHE A 92 -12.39 16.70 -9.79
C PHE A 92 -13.80 17.25 -10.03
N ARG A 93 -14.78 16.35 -10.15
CA ARG A 93 -16.19 16.68 -10.40
C ARG A 93 -17.12 16.28 -9.26
N ASP A 94 -16.58 15.73 -8.17
CA ASP A 94 -17.35 15.20 -7.05
C ASP A 94 -18.46 14.23 -7.54
N ILE A 95 -19.73 14.57 -7.33
CA ILE A 95 -20.91 13.81 -7.78
C ILE A 95 -21.57 14.41 -9.03
N VAL A 96 -20.99 15.44 -9.65
CA VAL A 96 -21.60 16.07 -10.83
C VAL A 96 -21.67 15.07 -11.98
N GLY A 97 -22.90 14.77 -12.40
CA GLY A 97 -23.17 13.76 -13.42
C GLY A 97 -23.00 12.32 -12.92
N LEU A 98 -22.98 12.09 -11.61
CA LEU A 98 -22.92 10.77 -10.98
C LEU A 98 -24.20 10.51 -10.17
N ARG A 99 -24.74 9.30 -10.26
CA ARG A 99 -25.79 8.79 -9.38
C ARG A 99 -25.40 7.41 -8.88
N VAL A 100 -25.66 7.14 -7.62
CA VAL A 100 -25.41 5.85 -6.98
C VAL A 100 -26.73 5.37 -6.38
N GLY A 101 -27.13 4.14 -6.68
CA GLY A 101 -28.42 3.59 -6.32
C GLY A 101 -28.65 3.35 -4.83
N ASP A 102 -27.58 3.35 -4.02
CA ASP A 102 -27.64 3.20 -2.57
C ASP A 102 -26.71 4.21 -1.87
N PRO A 103 -27.20 5.01 -0.90
CA PRO A 103 -26.41 6.05 -0.22
C PRO A 103 -25.26 5.48 0.63
N ARG A 104 -25.25 4.18 0.95
CA ARG A 104 -24.15 3.52 1.67
C ARG A 104 -22.92 3.32 0.78
N VAL A 105 -23.08 3.42 -0.55
CA VAL A 105 -21.97 3.47 -1.50
C VAL A 105 -21.70 4.93 -1.85
N LYS A 106 -20.48 5.39 -1.56
CA LYS A 106 -20.04 6.74 -1.93
C LYS A 106 -19.17 6.66 -3.17
N ALA A 107 -19.29 7.64 -4.06
CA ALA A 107 -18.44 7.71 -5.24
C ALA A 107 -18.05 9.16 -5.59
N ARG A 108 -16.90 9.33 -6.25
CA ARG A 108 -16.37 10.60 -6.74
C ARG A 108 -15.84 10.47 -8.15
N VAL A 109 -16.15 11.44 -8.99
CA VAL A 109 -15.79 11.48 -10.41
C VAL A 109 -14.58 12.38 -10.64
N PHE A 110 -13.65 11.88 -11.46
CA PHE A 110 -12.47 12.57 -11.95
C PHE A 110 -12.50 12.49 -13.48
N THR A 111 -12.61 13.64 -14.15
CA THR A 111 -12.67 13.70 -15.62
C THR A 111 -11.36 14.20 -16.19
N LYS A 112 -10.79 13.48 -17.15
CA LYS A 112 -9.62 13.91 -17.91
C LYS A 112 -10.02 14.04 -19.39
N PRO A 113 -10.09 15.27 -19.94
CA PRO A 113 -10.50 15.49 -21.33
C PRO A 113 -9.71 14.64 -22.32
N ASN A 114 -10.40 14.04 -23.29
CA ASN A 114 -9.82 13.17 -24.33
C ASN A 114 -9.16 11.88 -23.83
N VAL A 115 -9.26 11.57 -22.54
CA VAL A 115 -8.69 10.36 -21.94
C VAL A 115 -9.81 9.50 -21.34
N GLY A 116 -10.64 10.05 -20.46
CA GLY A 116 -11.72 9.31 -19.85
C GLY A 116 -12.19 9.82 -18.50
N ILE A 117 -13.00 8.98 -17.87
CA ILE A 117 -13.51 9.16 -16.52
C ILE A 117 -12.78 8.20 -15.57
N LEU A 118 -12.46 8.65 -14.37
CA LEU A 118 -12.04 7.80 -13.27
C LEU A 118 -13.01 8.02 -12.12
N ILE A 119 -13.43 6.95 -11.46
CA ILE A 119 -14.37 7.00 -10.35
C ILE A 119 -13.74 6.28 -9.16
N ASN A 120 -13.58 6.96 -8.04
CA ASN A 120 -13.27 6.29 -6.78
C ASN A 120 -14.57 5.97 -6.06
N LEU A 121 -14.70 4.74 -5.57
CA LEU A 121 -15.85 4.26 -4.82
C LEU A 121 -15.45 3.75 -3.45
N LEU A 122 -16.31 4.01 -2.45
CA LEU A 122 -16.31 3.36 -1.14
C LEU A 122 -17.58 2.56 -0.98
N ASN A 123 -17.44 1.27 -0.70
CA ASN A 123 -18.56 0.36 -0.45
C ASN A 123 -18.33 -0.34 0.91
N ARG A 124 -18.48 0.42 2.01
CA ARG A 124 -18.22 -0.06 3.38
C ARG A 124 -19.04 -1.32 3.72
N ALA A 125 -20.27 -1.38 3.22
CA ALA A 125 -21.18 -2.48 3.47
C ALA A 125 -21.01 -3.65 2.48
N ARG A 126 -20.03 -3.60 1.56
CA ARG A 126 -19.79 -4.66 0.56
C ARG A 126 -21.06 -5.06 -0.19
N LEU A 127 -21.89 -4.06 -0.50
CA LEU A 127 -23.16 -4.29 -1.16
C LEU A 127 -22.91 -4.74 -2.59
N THR A 128 -23.45 -5.89 -2.95
CA THR A 128 -23.51 -6.33 -4.34
C THR A 128 -24.70 -5.68 -5.03
N ARG A 129 -24.63 -5.49 -6.36
CA ARG A 129 -25.75 -5.00 -7.20
C ARG A 129 -26.18 -3.54 -6.95
N VAL A 130 -25.32 -2.71 -6.38
CA VAL A 130 -25.57 -1.27 -6.31
C VAL A 130 -25.21 -0.65 -7.66
N GLU A 131 -26.21 -0.12 -8.34
CA GLU A 131 -26.03 0.51 -9.64
C GLU A 131 -25.34 1.89 -9.51
N VAL A 132 -24.35 2.13 -10.36
CA VAL A 132 -23.64 3.41 -10.48
C VAL A 132 -23.84 3.92 -11.90
N ARG A 133 -24.37 5.14 -12.01
CA ARG A 133 -24.65 5.82 -13.27
C ARG A 133 -23.77 7.05 -13.38
N VAL A 134 -23.06 7.21 -14.49
CA VAL A 134 -22.23 8.39 -14.75
C VAL A 134 -22.51 8.94 -16.14
N ARG A 135 -22.68 10.26 -16.26
CA ARG A 135 -22.85 10.94 -17.55
C ARG A 135 -21.60 10.74 -18.40
N GLY A 136 -21.78 10.13 -19.55
CA GLY A 136 -20.73 9.75 -20.49
C GLY A 136 -20.66 10.60 -21.74
N ARG A 137 -21.09 11.88 -21.68
CA ARG A 137 -21.08 12.76 -22.86
C ARG A 137 -19.67 12.87 -23.45
N GLY A 138 -19.50 12.39 -24.69
CA GLY A 138 -18.21 12.36 -25.39
C GLY A 138 -17.40 11.06 -25.24
N LEU A 139 -17.87 10.06 -24.47
CA LEU A 139 -17.28 8.72 -24.41
C LEU A 139 -17.71 7.86 -25.61
N SER A 140 -16.86 6.93 -26.07
CA SER A 140 -17.13 6.03 -27.21
C SER A 140 -18.44 5.23 -27.09
N LEU A 141 -18.96 4.77 -28.23
CA LEU A 141 -20.27 4.10 -28.38
C LEU A 141 -20.42 2.81 -27.55
N ALA A 142 -19.35 2.04 -27.34
CA ALA A 142 -19.35 0.89 -26.45
C ALA A 142 -18.74 1.27 -25.08
N PRO A 143 -19.54 1.30 -23.99
CA PRO A 143 -19.00 1.55 -22.66
C PRO A 143 -18.22 0.31 -22.20
N SER A 144 -16.91 0.46 -22.08
CA SER A 144 -16.06 -0.50 -21.38
C SER A 144 -15.62 0.16 -20.09
N ALA A 145 -15.73 -0.55 -18.98
CA ALA A 145 -15.21 -0.08 -17.71
C ALA A 145 -14.19 -1.08 -17.19
N PHE A 146 -13.21 -0.59 -16.44
CA PHE A 146 -12.23 -1.41 -15.73
C PHE A 146 -12.27 -1.07 -14.27
N PHE A 147 -11.94 -2.00 -13.39
CA PHE A 147 -11.83 -1.71 -11.96
C PHE A 147 -10.56 -2.26 -11.35
N VAL A 148 -10.14 -1.62 -10.25
CA VAL A 148 -9.15 -2.13 -9.32
C VAL A 148 -9.70 -1.93 -7.92
N GLY A 149 -9.82 -3.01 -7.17
CA GLY A 149 -10.26 -3.07 -5.79
C GLY A 149 -9.11 -2.91 -4.80
N LEU A 150 -9.47 -2.61 -3.55
CA LEU A 150 -8.54 -2.51 -2.43
C LEU A 150 -7.80 -3.83 -2.17
N SER A 151 -8.48 -4.96 -2.39
CA SER A 151 -7.88 -6.29 -2.27
C SER A 151 -6.81 -6.60 -3.33
N GLY A 152 -6.72 -5.78 -4.39
CA GLY A 152 -5.94 -6.09 -5.59
C GLY A 152 -6.73 -6.76 -6.70
N ALA A 153 -8.00 -7.14 -6.47
CA ALA A 153 -8.89 -7.60 -7.54
C ALA A 153 -8.95 -6.56 -8.64
N ALA A 154 -8.77 -6.98 -9.89
CA ALA A 154 -8.79 -6.07 -11.03
C ALA A 154 -9.31 -6.78 -12.27
N GLY A 155 -10.08 -6.07 -13.08
CA GLY A 155 -10.70 -6.67 -14.26
C GLY A 155 -11.52 -5.70 -15.08
N ALA A 156 -12.15 -6.21 -16.14
CA ALA A 156 -13.21 -5.51 -16.84
C ALA A 156 -14.49 -5.53 -16.00
N LEU A 157 -15.26 -4.46 -16.09
CA LEU A 157 -16.62 -4.35 -15.57
C LEU A 157 -17.58 -4.33 -16.75
N GLU A 158 -18.66 -5.08 -16.62
CA GLU A 158 -19.81 -4.91 -17.50
C GLU A 158 -20.40 -3.52 -17.28
N ALA A 159 -20.41 -2.74 -18.35
CA ALA A 159 -21.04 -1.44 -18.40
C ALA A 159 -21.99 -1.40 -19.60
N LYS A 160 -23.13 -0.75 -19.43
CA LYS A 160 -24.11 -0.51 -20.49
C LYS A 160 -24.35 0.98 -20.65
N ARG A 161 -24.78 1.39 -21.83
CA ARG A 161 -25.16 2.77 -22.11
C ARG A 161 -26.68 2.87 -22.03
N GLU A 162 -27.17 3.82 -21.25
CA GLU A 162 -28.60 4.16 -21.15
C GLU A 162 -28.73 5.66 -21.41
N GLY A 163 -29.10 6.03 -22.64
CA GLY A 163 -29.11 7.44 -23.06
C GLY A 163 -27.71 8.05 -23.03
N ASP A 164 -27.53 9.11 -22.23
CA ASP A 164 -26.25 9.79 -22.02
C ASP A 164 -25.45 9.24 -20.83
N GLU A 165 -25.97 8.24 -20.13
CA GLU A 165 -25.35 7.65 -18.95
C GLU A 165 -24.66 6.32 -19.28
N ILE A 166 -23.55 6.06 -18.59
CA ILE A 166 -22.94 4.74 -18.48
C ILE A 166 -23.30 4.16 -17.14
N VAL A 167 -23.78 2.92 -17.15
CA VAL A 167 -24.32 2.22 -16.00
C VAL A 167 -23.51 0.96 -15.75
N PHE A 168 -23.03 0.78 -14.52
CA PHE A 168 -22.30 -0.41 -14.09
C PHE A 168 -22.62 -0.73 -12.62
N GLN A 169 -22.25 -1.93 -12.16
CA GLN A 169 -22.44 -2.33 -10.76
C GLN A 169 -21.20 -1.96 -9.93
N ALA A 170 -21.41 -1.39 -8.75
CA ALA A 170 -20.33 -1.10 -7.82
C ALA A 170 -19.57 -2.40 -7.47
N PRO A 171 -18.23 -2.42 -7.52
CA PRO A 171 -17.45 -3.57 -7.10
C PRO A 171 -17.71 -3.96 -5.64
N ASP A 172 -17.68 -5.26 -5.35
CA ASP A 172 -17.73 -5.81 -3.98
C ASP A 172 -16.38 -5.65 -3.27
N GLU A 173 -16.00 -4.39 -3.05
CA GLU A 173 -14.72 -4.00 -2.49
C GLU A 173 -14.92 -2.80 -1.55
N LEU A 174 -14.27 -2.82 -0.39
CA LEU A 174 -14.33 -1.71 0.57
C LEU A 174 -14.00 -0.36 -0.09
N ALA A 175 -13.00 -0.36 -0.97
CA ALA A 175 -12.64 0.75 -1.81
C ALA A 175 -12.25 0.24 -3.21
N SER A 176 -12.59 0.99 -4.25
CA SER A 176 -12.22 0.65 -5.62
C SER A 176 -12.05 1.89 -6.49
N THR A 177 -11.28 1.75 -7.57
CA THR A 177 -11.20 2.75 -8.64
C THR A 177 -11.73 2.12 -9.92
N VAL A 178 -12.67 2.78 -10.58
CA VAL A 178 -13.23 2.41 -11.88
C VAL A 178 -12.73 3.35 -12.96
N VAL A 179 -12.33 2.82 -14.11
CA VAL A 179 -11.81 3.58 -15.26
C VAL A 179 -12.72 3.42 -16.48
N ILE A 180 -13.18 4.60 -16.90
CA ILE A 180 -13.98 5.11 -18.01
C ILE A 180 -13.29 5.55 -19.31
N PRO A 181 -12.56 4.74 -20.10
CA PRO A 181 -11.82 5.27 -21.26
C PRO A 181 -12.75 5.95 -22.27
N GLN A 182 -12.40 7.19 -22.67
CA GLN A 182 -13.18 8.00 -23.61
C GLN A 182 -12.98 7.58 -25.07
N GLN A 183 -11.72 7.37 -25.44
CA GLN A 183 -11.28 6.98 -26.78
C GLN A 183 -10.19 5.94 -26.63
N SER A 184 -9.93 5.17 -27.68
CA SER A 184 -8.75 4.29 -27.78
C SER A 184 -7.49 5.17 -27.74
N PRO A 185 -6.75 5.25 -26.61
CA PRO A 185 -5.60 6.15 -26.53
C PRO A 185 -4.49 5.64 -27.45
N LYS A 186 -3.99 6.50 -28.34
CA LYS A 186 -2.94 6.13 -29.31
C LYS A 186 -1.59 5.85 -28.62
N THR A 187 -1.28 6.61 -27.57
CA THR A 187 0.02 6.58 -26.88
C THR A 187 0.09 5.61 -25.70
N ALA A 188 -1.06 5.23 -25.13
CA ALA A 188 -1.12 4.30 -24.00
C ALA A 188 -2.31 3.31 -24.11
N PRO A 189 -2.39 2.52 -25.20
CA PRO A 189 -3.51 1.62 -25.47
C PRO A 189 -3.69 0.52 -24.42
N ILE A 190 -2.66 0.22 -23.63
CA ILE A 190 -2.71 -0.67 -22.47
C ILE A 190 -2.42 0.12 -21.20
N TRP A 191 -3.21 -0.10 -20.15
CA TRP A 191 -2.91 0.42 -18.81
C TRP A 191 -2.51 -0.73 -17.87
N PRO A 192 -1.21 -0.87 -17.52
CA PRO A 192 -0.77 -1.89 -16.58
C PRO A 192 -1.08 -1.46 -15.13
N VAL A 193 -1.73 -2.35 -14.39
CA VAL A 193 -1.99 -2.24 -12.96
C VAL A 193 -1.16 -3.28 -12.22
N PHE A 194 -0.41 -2.85 -11.22
CA PHE A 194 0.43 -3.73 -10.41
C PHE A 194 -0.27 -4.16 -9.12
N TYR A 195 -0.15 -5.45 -8.80
CA TYR A 195 -0.48 -5.98 -7.49
C TYR A 195 0.55 -7.01 -7.04
N LEU A 196 0.93 -6.93 -5.76
CA LEU A 196 1.87 -7.87 -5.16
C LEU A 196 1.09 -8.96 -4.44
N ARG A 197 0.95 -10.12 -5.07
CA ARG A 197 0.33 -11.28 -4.41
C ARG A 197 1.38 -12.01 -3.60
N ARG A 198 1.20 -12.08 -2.29
CA ARG A 198 2.15 -12.77 -1.40
C ARG A 198 1.81 -14.24 -1.14
N TYR A 199 0.57 -14.69 -1.38
CA TYR A 199 0.07 -16.05 -1.06
C TYR A 199 -0.95 -16.56 -2.10
N ALA A 200 -1.29 -17.85 -2.19
CA ALA A 200 -0.53 -19.05 -1.84
C ALA A 200 0.67 -19.29 -2.78
N GLN A 201 0.66 -18.62 -3.93
CA GLN A 201 1.70 -18.59 -4.96
C GLN A 201 2.21 -17.15 -5.11
N PRO A 202 3.32 -16.78 -4.44
CA PRO A 202 3.87 -15.43 -4.48
C PRO A 202 4.16 -15.01 -5.92
N ALA A 203 3.65 -13.84 -6.32
CA ALA A 203 3.80 -13.34 -7.67
C ALA A 203 3.68 -11.81 -7.73
N VAL A 204 4.37 -11.22 -8.70
CA VAL A 204 3.99 -9.91 -9.23
C VAL A 204 2.87 -10.15 -10.23
N LEU A 205 1.69 -9.59 -9.95
CA LEU A 205 0.58 -9.59 -10.89
C LEU A 205 0.54 -8.26 -11.61
N ILE A 206 0.55 -8.30 -12.94
CA ILE A 206 0.30 -7.15 -13.80
C ILE A 206 -1.01 -7.39 -14.54
N THR A 207 -2.04 -6.64 -14.17
CA THR A 207 -3.31 -6.64 -14.91
C THR A 207 -3.22 -5.60 -16.02
N LEU A 208 -3.28 -6.07 -17.26
CA LEU A 208 -3.23 -5.26 -18.47
C LEU A 208 -4.66 -4.92 -18.90
N PHE A 209 -5.08 -3.67 -18.76
CA PHE A 209 -6.35 -3.20 -19.30
C PHE A 209 -6.16 -2.77 -20.75
N ASN A 210 -6.87 -3.42 -21.68
CA ASN A 210 -6.91 -2.98 -23.06
C ASN A 210 -7.92 -1.84 -23.22
N LEU A 211 -7.42 -0.61 -23.28
CA LEU A 211 -8.24 0.58 -23.42
C LEU A 211 -8.75 0.80 -24.85
N THR A 212 -8.57 -0.18 -25.75
CA THR A 212 -8.87 -0.05 -27.18
C THR A 212 -9.86 -1.07 -27.70
N ASP A 213 -10.47 -0.74 -28.84
CA ASP A 213 -11.46 -1.58 -29.54
C ASP A 213 -10.82 -2.65 -30.45
N VAL A 214 -9.50 -2.84 -30.33
CA VAL A 214 -8.76 -3.86 -31.09
C VAL A 214 -7.94 -4.73 -30.15
N SER A 215 -7.76 -5.99 -30.51
CA SER A 215 -6.90 -6.91 -29.77
C SER A 215 -5.46 -6.39 -29.72
N ARG A 216 -4.79 -6.57 -28.59
CA ARG A 216 -3.39 -6.18 -28.40
C ARG A 216 -2.57 -7.41 -28.03
N THR A 217 -1.41 -7.52 -28.66
CA THR A 217 -0.43 -8.57 -28.38
C THR A 217 0.94 -7.95 -28.18
N GLY A 218 1.77 -8.59 -27.35
CA GLY A 218 3.08 -8.06 -27.01
C GLY A 218 3.75 -8.86 -25.91
N THR A 219 4.69 -8.22 -25.24
CA THR A 219 5.39 -8.76 -24.08
C THR A 219 5.25 -7.81 -22.89
N CYS A 220 5.10 -8.38 -21.70
CA CYS A 220 5.25 -7.67 -20.45
C CYS A 220 6.53 -8.18 -19.79
N SER A 221 7.42 -7.27 -19.42
CA SER A 221 8.61 -7.60 -18.63
C SER A 221 8.62 -6.87 -17.30
N ILE A 222 9.32 -7.44 -16.32
CA ILE A 222 9.57 -6.85 -15.01
C ILE A 222 11.07 -6.70 -14.81
N GLU A 223 11.50 -5.46 -14.63
CA GLU A 223 12.85 -5.08 -14.28
C GLU A 223 12.95 -4.86 -12.77
N ASN A 224 13.97 -5.44 -12.13
CA ASN A 224 14.32 -5.11 -10.75
C ASN A 224 15.30 -3.93 -10.78
N LEU A 225 14.83 -2.75 -10.37
CA LEU A 225 15.62 -1.52 -10.34
C LEU A 225 16.46 -1.37 -9.05
N GLY A 226 16.45 -2.37 -8.18
CA GLY A 226 17.15 -2.35 -6.88
C GLY A 226 16.35 -1.64 -5.79
N PHE A 227 17.04 -1.11 -4.79
CA PHE A 227 16.42 -0.51 -3.62
C PHE A 227 16.13 0.97 -3.80
N THR A 228 15.27 1.52 -2.95
CA THR A 228 15.16 2.97 -2.77
C THR A 228 16.39 3.52 -2.05
N GLU A 229 16.69 4.79 -2.23
CA GLU A 229 17.70 5.48 -1.41
C GLU A 229 17.36 5.36 0.10
N PRO A 230 18.38 5.32 0.97
CA PRO A 230 19.83 5.36 0.68
C PRO A 230 20.43 3.98 0.34
N PHE A 231 19.61 2.93 0.21
CA PHE A 231 20.09 1.55 0.05
C PHE A 231 20.50 1.21 -1.39
N GLN A 232 20.17 2.05 -2.38
CA GLN A 232 20.49 1.83 -3.79
C GLN A 232 22.01 1.68 -4.05
N THR A 233 22.86 2.32 -3.25
CA THR A 233 24.32 2.29 -3.38
C THR A 233 24.99 1.21 -2.52
N ARG A 234 24.23 0.51 -1.66
CA ARG A 234 24.77 -0.45 -0.69
C ARG A 234 24.54 -1.89 -1.17
N ARG A 235 25.63 -2.45 -1.72
CA ARG A 235 25.88 -3.85 -2.17
C ARG A 235 25.32 -4.22 -3.55
N ALA A 236 26.16 -4.85 -4.39
CA ALA A 236 25.74 -5.48 -5.64
C ALA A 236 24.98 -6.80 -5.39
N ASP A 237 25.30 -7.47 -4.28
CA ASP A 237 24.76 -8.77 -3.86
C ASP A 237 23.26 -8.72 -3.52
N THR A 238 22.73 -7.53 -3.24
CA THR A 238 21.33 -7.33 -2.84
C THR A 238 20.37 -7.23 -4.03
N ARG A 239 20.84 -7.22 -5.29
CA ARG A 239 19.98 -7.37 -6.50
C ARG A 239 19.19 -8.70 -6.53
N ALA A 240 19.59 -9.68 -5.71
CA ALA A 240 18.90 -10.95 -5.54
C ALA A 240 17.65 -10.90 -4.64
N ALA A 241 17.24 -9.73 -4.11
CA ALA A 241 16.19 -9.65 -3.08
C ALA A 241 14.76 -10.04 -3.54
N LEU A 242 14.51 -10.08 -4.84
CA LEU A 242 13.27 -10.58 -5.45
C LEU A 242 13.60 -11.42 -6.69
N PRO A 243 14.05 -12.68 -6.52
CA PRO A 243 14.41 -13.51 -7.66
C PRO A 243 13.13 -13.89 -8.41
N LEU A 244 12.90 -13.22 -9.53
CA LEU A 244 11.84 -13.53 -10.48
C LEU A 244 12.24 -14.79 -11.23
N ALA A 245 11.35 -15.79 -11.29
CA ALA A 245 11.61 -17.02 -12.04
C ALA A 245 11.69 -16.77 -13.55
N GLN A 246 10.91 -15.78 -14.01
CA GLN A 246 10.86 -15.30 -15.37
C GLN A 246 10.66 -13.78 -15.31
N THR A 247 11.31 -13.05 -16.19
CA THR A 247 11.25 -11.58 -16.24
C THR A 247 10.47 -11.06 -17.42
N THR A 248 10.11 -11.89 -18.40
CA THR A 248 9.36 -11.49 -19.60
C THR A 248 8.34 -12.54 -19.97
N LEU A 249 7.08 -12.14 -20.17
CA LEU A 249 5.96 -12.99 -20.55
C LEU A 249 5.23 -12.39 -21.75
N SER A 250 4.88 -13.20 -22.73
CA SER A 250 4.02 -12.78 -23.84
C SER A 250 2.56 -12.71 -23.39
N PHE A 251 1.80 -11.82 -24.02
CA PHE A 251 0.37 -11.72 -23.77
C PHE A 251 -0.42 -11.47 -25.06
N SER A 252 -1.70 -11.82 -25.00
CA SER A 252 -2.77 -11.39 -25.88
C SER A 252 -3.94 -10.95 -25.01
N VAL A 253 -4.53 -9.81 -25.32
CA VAL A 253 -5.71 -9.29 -24.64
C VAL A 253 -6.70 -8.79 -25.69
N GLY A 254 -7.94 -9.26 -25.60
CA GLY A 254 -9.00 -8.89 -26.53
C GLY A 254 -9.40 -7.42 -26.40
N PRO A 255 -10.21 -6.91 -27.34
CA PRO A 255 -10.74 -5.55 -27.28
C PRO A 255 -11.46 -5.32 -25.96
N ARG A 256 -11.13 -4.23 -25.26
CA ARG A 256 -11.79 -3.86 -24.00
C ARG A 256 -11.75 -4.92 -22.89
N GLU A 257 -10.84 -5.87 -22.96
CA GLU A 257 -10.65 -6.90 -21.93
C GLU A 257 -9.52 -6.55 -20.96
N ALA A 258 -9.47 -7.28 -19.85
CA ALA A 258 -8.36 -7.25 -18.91
C ALA A 258 -7.64 -8.61 -18.94
N ARG A 259 -6.29 -8.59 -18.92
CA ARG A 259 -5.49 -9.81 -18.82
C ARG A 259 -4.50 -9.72 -17.67
N VAL A 260 -4.47 -10.73 -16.82
CA VAL A 260 -3.45 -10.84 -15.77
C VAL A 260 -2.23 -11.57 -16.32
N VAL A 261 -1.06 -10.96 -16.15
CA VAL A 261 0.25 -11.58 -16.37
C VAL A 261 0.89 -11.77 -14.99
N ALA A 262 1.26 -13.02 -14.65
CA ALA A 262 1.76 -13.38 -13.34
C ALA A 262 3.23 -13.79 -13.40
N PHE A 263 4.10 -13.00 -12.77
CA PHE A 263 5.53 -13.32 -12.63
C PHE A 263 5.75 -13.98 -11.28
N ALA A 264 5.98 -15.29 -11.29
CA ALA A 264 6.22 -16.05 -10.07
C ALA A 264 7.49 -15.56 -9.35
N ILE A 265 7.39 -15.41 -8.03
CA ILE A 265 8.51 -15.04 -7.16
C ILE A 265 8.80 -16.22 -6.24
N ARG A 266 10.08 -16.63 -6.15
CA ARG A 266 10.47 -17.76 -5.30
C ARG A 266 10.13 -17.54 -3.82
N SER A 267 10.33 -16.32 -3.32
CA SER A 267 9.86 -15.93 -1.99
C SER A 267 9.66 -14.42 -1.87
N LEU A 268 8.42 -14.00 -1.59
CA LEU A 268 8.10 -12.67 -1.04
C LEU A 268 7.99 -12.68 0.48
N ARG A 269 8.02 -13.87 1.09
CA ARG A 269 7.71 -14.06 2.51
C ARG A 269 8.84 -13.61 3.43
N GLU A 270 10.03 -13.41 2.87
CA GLU A 270 11.28 -13.08 3.59
C GLU A 270 11.94 -11.80 3.05
N HIS A 271 11.21 -11.08 2.20
CA HIS A 271 11.65 -9.81 1.65
C HIS A 271 11.73 -8.75 2.75
N ARG A 272 12.92 -8.17 2.94
CA ARG A 272 13.24 -7.27 4.06
C ARG A 272 13.28 -5.79 3.70
N TRP A 273 13.23 -5.48 2.42
CA TRP A 273 13.72 -4.20 1.91
C TRP A 273 12.84 -3.70 0.80
N THR A 274 12.37 -2.45 0.84
CA THR A 274 11.59 -1.92 -0.29
C THR A 274 12.39 -1.98 -1.60
N VAL A 275 11.88 -2.73 -2.58
CA VAL A 275 12.48 -2.88 -3.91
C VAL A 275 11.65 -2.12 -4.94
N ARG A 276 12.34 -1.37 -5.78
CA ARG A 276 11.80 -0.72 -6.96
C ARG A 276 11.73 -1.73 -8.10
N LEU A 277 10.54 -1.88 -8.65
CA LEU A 277 10.29 -2.74 -9.79
C LEU A 277 9.71 -1.88 -10.92
N ARG A 278 10.00 -2.24 -12.16
CA ARG A 278 9.45 -1.57 -13.34
C ARG A 278 8.82 -2.58 -14.27
N ALA A 279 7.53 -2.42 -14.55
CA ALA A 279 6.85 -3.17 -15.60
C ALA A 279 7.03 -2.42 -16.91
N VAL A 280 7.43 -3.14 -17.95
CA VAL A 280 7.55 -2.63 -19.32
C VAL A 280 6.63 -3.46 -20.20
N VAL A 281 5.69 -2.81 -20.87
CA VAL A 281 4.74 -3.43 -21.80
C VAL A 281 5.13 -2.98 -23.20
N SER A 282 5.64 -3.92 -24.00
CA SER A 282 6.07 -3.69 -25.38
C SER A 282 5.04 -4.30 -26.32
N LEU A 283 4.38 -3.47 -27.13
CA LEU A 283 3.35 -3.89 -28.07
C LEU A 283 3.92 -4.19 -29.45
N LYS A 284 3.33 -5.15 -30.16
CA LYS A 284 3.58 -5.31 -31.61
C LYS A 284 3.14 -4.02 -32.30
N GLY A 285 4.09 -3.28 -32.86
CA GLY A 285 3.89 -1.92 -33.38
C GLY A 285 4.77 -0.84 -32.72
N GLY A 286 5.65 -1.21 -31.77
CA GLY A 286 6.72 -0.34 -31.27
C GLY A 286 6.33 0.61 -30.14
N VAL A 287 5.10 0.55 -29.64
CA VAL A 287 4.68 1.31 -28.46
C VAL A 287 5.18 0.59 -27.21
N GLU A 288 5.94 1.32 -26.37
CA GLU A 288 6.39 0.87 -25.07
C GLU A 288 5.71 1.67 -23.95
N ILE A 289 5.21 0.97 -22.94
CA ILE A 289 4.56 1.56 -21.77
C ILE A 289 5.29 1.06 -20.53
N ALA A 290 5.92 1.98 -19.79
CA ALA A 290 6.68 1.64 -18.60
C ALA A 290 6.05 2.24 -17.34
N ARG A 291 6.01 1.46 -16.25
CA ARG A 291 5.60 1.93 -14.92
C ARG A 291 6.50 1.40 -13.83
N THR A 292 6.87 2.28 -12.92
CA THR A 292 7.62 1.90 -11.72
C THR A 292 6.67 1.75 -10.53
N PHE A 293 6.91 0.74 -9.72
CA PHE A 293 6.20 0.46 -8.48
C PHE A 293 7.16 -0.01 -7.40
N LEU A 294 6.65 -0.09 -6.17
CA LEU A 294 7.41 -0.52 -5.00
C LEU A 294 6.85 -1.86 -4.51
N ALA A 295 7.71 -2.86 -4.40
CA ALA A 295 7.46 -4.04 -3.59
C ALA A 295 7.99 -3.75 -2.19
N THR A 296 7.10 -3.71 -1.20
CA THR A 296 7.45 -3.38 0.18
C THR A 296 7.53 -4.63 1.06
N PRO A 297 8.33 -4.65 2.13
CA PRO A 297 8.32 -5.72 3.14
C PRO A 297 7.10 -5.62 4.07
N LEU A 298 6.86 -6.68 4.85
CA LEU A 298 5.82 -6.71 5.91
C LEU A 298 6.22 -5.89 7.15
N ALA A 299 7.51 -5.59 7.30
CA ALA A 299 8.04 -4.67 8.29
C ALA A 299 9.00 -3.73 7.57
N LEU A 300 8.68 -2.43 7.54
CA LEU A 300 9.61 -1.43 7.02
C LEU A 300 10.78 -1.25 8.00
N ASP A 301 11.96 -0.91 7.48
CA ASP A 301 13.14 -0.49 8.24
C ASP A 301 13.76 -1.53 9.18
N SER A 302 13.76 -2.80 8.78
CA SER A 302 14.23 -3.91 9.61
C SER A 302 15.76 -4.10 9.65
N SER A 303 16.53 -3.18 9.09
CA SER A 303 17.96 -3.41 8.84
C SER A 303 18.91 -2.56 9.65
N TRP A 304 18.42 -1.47 10.26
CA TRP A 304 19.18 -0.50 11.07
C TRP A 304 20.55 -0.06 10.51
N GLU A 305 20.90 -0.35 9.25
CA GLU A 305 22.21 -0.04 8.68
C GLU A 305 22.40 1.46 8.41
N VAL A 306 21.30 2.23 8.40
CA VAL A 306 21.31 3.69 8.18
C VAL A 306 21.23 4.45 9.50
N TRP A 307 20.39 3.98 10.42
CA TRP A 307 20.03 4.71 11.64
C TRP A 307 20.47 4.01 12.93
N GLY A 308 21.02 2.81 12.82
CA GLY A 308 21.46 2.00 13.96
C GLY A 308 22.82 2.42 14.48
N THR A 309 23.12 1.94 15.68
CA THR A 309 24.41 2.13 16.35
C THR A 309 25.41 1.09 15.84
N PRO A 310 26.65 1.48 15.51
CA PRO A 310 27.69 0.52 15.15
C PRO A 310 27.87 -0.56 16.22
N GLU A 311 27.94 -1.81 15.80
CA GLU A 311 28.07 -2.97 16.68
C GLU A 311 28.99 -4.00 16.01
N PRO A 312 30.20 -4.24 16.54
CA PRO A 312 31.20 -5.11 15.91
C PRO A 312 30.71 -6.54 15.66
N ASN A 313 29.80 -7.02 16.52
CA ASN A 313 29.24 -8.36 16.44
C ASN A 313 27.76 -8.33 16.05
N ALA A 314 27.34 -7.40 15.18
CA ALA A 314 25.97 -7.32 14.70
C ALA A 314 25.58 -8.62 13.96
N PRO A 315 24.40 -9.21 14.24
CA PRO A 315 23.90 -10.38 13.51
C PRO A 315 23.83 -10.18 12.00
N HIS A 316 23.58 -8.95 11.56
CA HIS A 316 23.58 -8.56 10.16
C HIS A 316 24.19 -7.16 9.98
N GLY A 317 24.95 -6.97 8.90
CA GLY A 317 25.53 -5.66 8.59
C GLY A 317 26.59 -5.22 9.61
N LYS A 318 26.54 -3.94 9.99
CA LYS A 318 27.48 -3.31 10.95
C LYS A 318 26.80 -2.53 12.07
N CYS A 319 25.47 -2.43 12.04
CA CYS A 319 24.71 -1.57 12.94
C CYS A 319 23.51 -2.34 13.51
N THR A 320 23.10 -1.97 14.72
CA THR A 320 21.93 -2.54 15.40
C THR A 320 21.08 -1.43 16.01
N LEU A 321 19.81 -1.71 16.29
CA LEU A 321 19.02 -0.81 17.13
C LEU A 321 19.45 -0.97 18.58
N THR A 322 19.99 0.09 19.16
CA THR A 322 20.39 0.11 20.56
C THR A 322 19.43 0.95 21.39
N LEU A 323 18.86 0.34 22.43
CA LEU A 323 18.09 1.04 23.45
C LEU A 323 18.96 1.22 24.70
N PRO A 324 19.21 2.46 25.14
CA PRO A 324 20.09 2.74 26.27
C PRO A 324 19.48 2.29 27.61
N PRO A 325 20.26 2.32 28.70
CA PRO A 325 19.75 2.11 30.04
C PRO A 325 18.65 3.11 30.40
N THR A 326 17.76 2.72 31.32
CA THR A 326 16.72 3.58 31.87
C THR A 326 16.46 3.26 33.34
N SER A 327 16.58 4.27 34.20
CA SER A 327 16.30 4.20 35.64
C SER A 327 14.81 4.32 35.97
N SER A 328 14.05 5.04 35.15
CA SER A 328 12.61 5.27 35.31
C SER A 328 11.88 5.15 33.97
N GLY A 329 11.21 4.02 33.75
CA GLY A 329 10.26 3.86 32.64
C GLY A 329 10.64 2.82 31.59
N TYR A 330 10.14 3.06 30.37
CA TYR A 330 10.21 2.17 29.22
C TYR A 330 10.97 2.89 28.10
N GLN A 331 12.17 2.42 27.77
CA GLN A 331 12.75 2.73 26.47
C GLN A 331 12.17 1.76 25.47
N HIS A 332 11.62 2.27 24.38
CA HIS A 332 11.07 1.41 23.34
C HIS A 332 11.20 2.03 21.97
N GLN A 333 11.32 1.16 20.98
CA GLN A 333 11.11 1.51 19.58
C GLN A 333 9.94 0.68 19.07
N LEU A 334 8.99 1.35 18.43
CA LEU A 334 7.82 0.70 17.84
C LEU A 334 7.97 0.69 16.32
N PHE A 335 7.81 -0.51 15.73
CA PHE A 335 7.78 -0.75 14.30
C PHE A 335 6.37 -1.16 13.91
N ASP A 336 5.76 -0.41 12.99
CA ASP A 336 4.45 -0.78 12.45
C ASP A 336 4.61 -1.88 11.38
N LEU A 337 3.71 -2.85 11.44
CA LEU A 337 3.70 -4.02 10.57
C LEU A 337 2.62 -3.87 9.51
N TRP A 338 2.94 -4.27 8.30
CA TRP A 338 2.11 -4.17 7.10
C TRP A 338 1.46 -5.52 6.84
N LEU A 339 0.50 -5.87 7.69
CA LEU A 339 -0.13 -7.18 7.70
C LEU A 339 -1.52 -7.14 7.07
N GLU A 340 -1.95 -8.27 6.55
CA GLU A 340 -3.31 -8.52 6.08
C GLU A 340 -4.17 -9.05 7.25
N PRO A 341 -5.48 -8.78 7.29
CA PRO A 341 -6.41 -9.39 8.25
C PRO A 341 -6.57 -10.90 8.00
N GLU A 342 -6.99 -11.66 9.02
CA GLU A 342 -7.26 -13.11 8.95
C GLU A 342 -6.07 -13.94 8.47
N HIS A 343 -4.87 -13.53 8.84
CA HIS A 343 -3.63 -14.19 8.46
C HIS A 343 -2.82 -14.56 9.70
N ARG A 344 -2.11 -15.67 9.59
CA ARG A 344 -1.14 -16.12 10.57
C ARG A 344 0.25 -15.68 10.16
N TYR A 345 1.02 -15.17 11.09
CA TYR A 345 2.37 -14.66 10.89
C TYR A 345 3.34 -15.29 11.88
N ARG A 346 4.63 -15.29 11.54
CA ARG A 346 5.76 -15.56 12.41
C ARG A 346 6.60 -14.31 12.52
N LEU A 347 6.76 -13.82 13.74
CA LEU A 347 7.75 -12.81 14.06
C LEU A 347 9.07 -13.48 14.44
N ARG A 348 10.18 -12.91 14.00
CA ARG A 348 11.53 -13.29 14.42
C ARG A 348 12.36 -12.03 14.60
N VAL A 349 13.13 -11.95 15.68
CA VAL A 349 14.11 -10.87 15.89
C VAL A 349 15.31 -11.40 16.65
N LYS A 350 16.49 -10.87 16.35
CA LYS A 350 17.70 -11.07 17.16
C LYS A 350 17.74 -10.00 18.25
N ALA A 351 18.01 -10.40 19.48
CA ALA A 351 18.18 -9.44 20.56
C ALA A 351 19.32 -9.85 21.51
N LYS A 352 20.02 -8.86 22.05
CA LYS A 352 21.17 -8.98 22.96
C LYS A 352 20.99 -7.98 24.10
N ARG A 353 21.59 -8.27 25.25
CA ARG A 353 21.64 -7.33 26.39
C ARG A 353 23.00 -7.36 27.09
N THR A 354 23.39 -6.26 27.73
CA THR A 354 24.70 -6.20 28.41
C THR A 354 24.72 -6.77 29.83
N GLY A 355 23.58 -6.87 30.51
CA GLY A 355 23.50 -7.32 31.92
C GLY A 355 22.16 -7.95 32.31
N PHE A 356 21.92 -8.10 33.61
CA PHE A 356 20.86 -8.97 34.15
C PHE A 356 19.70 -8.29 34.89
N LYS A 357 19.74 -6.99 35.17
CA LYS A 357 18.89 -6.36 36.20
C LYS A 357 17.48 -5.94 35.74
N ALA A 358 17.07 -6.25 34.51
CA ALA A 358 15.76 -5.85 33.97
C ALA A 358 14.60 -6.83 34.31
N LYS A 359 13.40 -6.28 34.60
CA LYS A 359 12.18 -7.09 34.83
C LYS A 359 11.56 -7.64 33.54
N VAL A 360 11.62 -6.93 32.40
CA VAL A 360 11.04 -7.36 31.12
C VAL A 360 11.89 -6.76 29.97
N ALA A 361 12.56 -7.59 29.16
CA ALA A 361 13.28 -7.14 27.95
C ALA A 361 13.02 -8.13 26.79
N GLY A 362 12.56 -7.63 25.63
CA GLY A 362 12.14 -8.46 24.52
C GLY A 362 11.19 -7.75 23.56
N THR A 363 10.23 -8.50 23.01
CA THR A 363 9.26 -7.99 22.04
C THR A 363 7.85 -7.98 22.61
N LEU A 364 7.10 -6.95 22.26
CA LEU A 364 5.68 -6.84 22.53
C LEU A 364 5.00 -6.57 21.19
N LEU A 365 4.36 -7.60 20.66
CA LEU A 365 3.47 -7.42 19.53
C LEU A 365 2.14 -6.85 20.05
N MET A 366 1.66 -5.83 19.36
CA MET A 366 0.36 -5.20 19.51
C MET A 366 -0.43 -5.44 18.23
N VAL A 367 -1.59 -6.08 18.32
CA VAL A 367 -2.54 -6.21 17.21
C VAL A 367 -3.87 -5.65 17.68
N ASN A 368 -4.37 -4.62 17.00
CA ASN A 368 -5.56 -3.87 17.39
C ASN A 368 -6.67 -4.02 16.36
N ASP A 369 -7.89 -4.18 16.86
CA ASP A 369 -9.12 -4.01 16.10
C ASP A 369 -9.75 -2.61 16.31
N PRO A 370 -10.76 -2.22 15.51
CA PRO A 370 -11.46 -0.93 15.65
C PRO A 370 -12.15 -0.72 17.00
N LYS A 371 -12.42 -1.79 17.76
CA LYS A 371 -13.04 -1.73 19.09
C LYS A 371 -12.01 -1.47 20.19
N GLY A 372 -10.73 -1.34 19.81
CA GLY A 372 -9.63 -1.13 20.74
C GLY A 372 -9.22 -2.41 21.47
N HIS A 373 -9.69 -3.59 21.03
CA HIS A 373 -9.19 -4.84 21.57
C HIS A 373 -7.75 -5.01 21.12
N VAL A 374 -6.87 -5.25 22.09
CA VAL A 374 -5.45 -5.41 21.82
C VAL A 374 -5.01 -6.81 22.18
N VAL A 375 -4.60 -7.59 21.18
CA VAL A 375 -3.87 -8.83 21.42
C VAL A 375 -2.41 -8.48 21.64
N TRP A 376 -1.93 -8.78 22.86
CA TRP A 376 -0.54 -8.60 23.22
C TRP A 376 0.20 -9.93 23.23
N ALA A 377 1.22 -10.08 22.40
CA ALA A 377 2.16 -11.21 22.51
C ALA A 377 3.51 -10.71 23.01
N ARG A 378 3.89 -11.14 24.21
CA ARG A 378 5.16 -10.81 24.87
C ARG A 378 6.12 -11.98 24.83
N ARG A 379 7.37 -11.73 24.42
CA ARG A 379 8.46 -12.70 24.56
C ARG A 379 9.71 -12.01 25.05
N GLY A 380 10.28 -12.52 26.13
CA GLY A 380 11.51 -12.03 26.73
C GLY A 380 12.74 -12.80 26.26
N LEU A 381 13.91 -12.20 26.47
CA LEU A 381 15.20 -12.89 26.36
C LEU A 381 15.42 -13.88 27.50
N ASP A 382 16.17 -14.96 27.23
CA ASP A 382 16.70 -15.82 28.30
C ASP A 382 17.70 -14.99 29.13
N ARG A 383 17.36 -14.84 30.41
CA ARG A 383 18.16 -14.04 31.32
C ARG A 383 19.54 -14.64 31.54
N ARG A 384 19.74 -15.95 31.38
CA ARG A 384 21.01 -16.64 31.70
C ARG A 384 22.14 -16.38 30.70
N ARG A 385 21.85 -15.71 29.58
CA ARG A 385 22.79 -15.53 28.46
C ARG A 385 23.00 -14.04 28.13
N PRO A 386 23.67 -13.26 29.00
CA PRO A 386 23.99 -11.87 28.72
C PRO A 386 25.03 -11.80 27.60
N ASN A 387 25.14 -10.66 26.93
CA ASN A 387 26.09 -10.38 25.86
C ASN A 387 26.06 -11.37 24.68
N GLN A 388 25.04 -12.22 24.61
CA GLN A 388 24.83 -13.17 23.53
C GLN A 388 23.59 -12.78 22.74
N TRP A 389 23.70 -12.82 21.41
CA TRP A 389 22.55 -12.68 20.53
C TRP A 389 21.66 -13.91 20.64
N GLN A 390 20.39 -13.67 20.97
CA GLN A 390 19.37 -14.70 21.05
C GLN A 390 18.31 -14.44 19.98
N THR A 391 17.65 -15.51 19.52
CA THR A 391 16.51 -15.38 18.61
C THR A 391 15.22 -15.45 19.41
N ILE A 392 14.42 -14.40 19.33
CA ILE A 392 13.03 -14.40 19.77
C ILE A 392 12.19 -14.73 18.54
N SER A 393 11.35 -15.76 18.62
CA SER A 393 10.41 -16.10 17.54
C SER A 393 9.11 -16.68 18.07
N TYR A 394 7.99 -16.27 17.48
CA TYR A 394 6.67 -16.75 17.82
C TYR A 394 5.69 -16.47 16.68
N ASP A 395 4.62 -17.27 16.63
CA ASP A 395 3.53 -17.10 15.70
C ASP A 395 2.40 -16.27 16.32
N PHE A 396 1.63 -15.57 15.49
CA PHE A 396 0.46 -14.79 15.88
C PHE A 396 -0.53 -14.70 14.72
N GLU A 397 -1.77 -14.32 15.02
CA GLU A 397 -2.84 -14.18 14.03
C GLU A 397 -3.40 -12.75 14.04
N THR A 398 -3.85 -12.28 12.89
CA THR A 398 -4.51 -10.98 12.74
C THR A 398 -6.03 -11.16 12.73
N PRO A 399 -6.79 -10.26 13.38
CA PRO A 399 -8.25 -10.31 13.35
C PRO A 399 -8.78 -9.96 11.95
N SER A 400 -10.06 -10.28 11.71
CA SER A 400 -10.78 -9.92 10.48
C SER A 400 -10.87 -8.40 10.27
N GLU A 401 -11.01 -7.67 11.36
CA GLU A 401 -10.99 -6.21 11.38
C GLU A 401 -9.62 -5.72 11.88
N LEU A 402 -8.54 -5.99 11.15
CA LEU A 402 -7.22 -5.47 11.51
C LEU A 402 -7.12 -3.95 11.26
N GLU A 403 -6.95 -3.15 12.32
CA GLU A 403 -6.67 -1.71 12.19
C GLU A 403 -5.16 -1.44 12.18
N ARG A 404 -4.45 -2.07 13.11
CA ARG A 404 -3.02 -1.84 13.34
C ARG A 404 -2.34 -3.09 13.86
N ALA A 405 -1.15 -3.35 13.35
CA ALA A 405 -0.19 -4.25 13.97
C ALA A 405 1.13 -3.52 14.17
N GLY A 406 1.77 -3.71 15.32
CA GLY A 406 3.07 -3.11 15.59
C GLY A 406 3.85 -3.92 16.61
N ILE A 407 5.17 -3.93 16.46
CA ILE A 407 6.08 -4.54 17.43
C ILE A 407 6.84 -3.46 18.18
N TYR A 408 6.71 -3.50 19.50
CA TYR A 408 7.55 -2.78 20.43
C TYR A 408 8.78 -3.63 20.75
N LEU A 409 9.95 -3.08 20.48
CA LEU A 409 11.24 -3.54 21.00
C LEU A 409 11.52 -2.70 22.24
N TYR A 410 11.68 -3.31 23.41
CA TYR A 410 11.72 -2.56 24.67
C TYR A 410 12.90 -2.93 25.58
N ASN A 411 13.35 -1.92 26.32
CA ASN A 411 14.26 -2.01 27.45
C ASN A 411 13.60 -1.32 28.67
N VAL A 412 13.15 -2.11 29.65
CA VAL A 412 12.31 -1.62 30.75
C VAL A 412 13.06 -1.68 32.07
N ARG A 413 13.16 -0.53 32.76
CA ARG A 413 13.73 -0.38 34.10
C ARG A 413 15.03 -1.19 34.25
N SER A 414 16.04 -0.79 33.49
CA SER A 414 17.25 -1.57 33.27
C SER A 414 18.47 -0.66 33.30
N SER A 415 19.50 -1.03 34.06
CA SER A 415 20.84 -0.45 33.94
C SER A 415 21.59 -0.92 32.69
N ASP A 416 21.01 -1.88 31.96
CA ASP A 416 21.65 -2.57 30.85
C ASP A 416 21.22 -1.96 29.52
N ILE A 417 22.07 -2.11 28.50
CA ILE A 417 21.77 -1.77 27.11
C ILE A 417 21.06 -2.96 26.46
N ALA A 418 20.04 -2.71 25.64
CA ALA A 418 19.42 -3.73 24.80
C ALA A 418 19.72 -3.45 23.32
N GLY A 419 20.26 -4.45 22.62
CA GLY A 419 20.47 -4.41 21.17
C GLY A 419 19.44 -5.28 20.45
N PHE A 420 18.94 -4.81 19.32
CA PHE A 420 18.03 -5.56 18.45
C PHE A 420 18.56 -5.56 17.01
N ASP A 421 18.46 -6.70 16.36
CA ASP A 421 18.84 -6.89 14.97
C ASP A 421 17.92 -7.93 14.28
N ASP A 422 18.08 -8.14 12.98
CA ASP A 422 17.40 -9.09 12.11
C ASP A 422 15.87 -9.24 12.34
N LEU A 423 15.12 -8.13 12.39
CA LEU A 423 13.65 -8.18 12.54
C LEU A 423 13.04 -8.72 11.24
N GLN A 424 12.25 -9.77 11.36
CA GLN A 424 11.58 -10.42 10.25
C GLN A 424 10.14 -10.69 10.64
N VAL A 425 9.23 -10.43 9.70
CA VAL A 425 7.85 -10.89 9.79
C VAL A 425 7.59 -11.73 8.56
N ARG A 426 7.26 -12.99 8.79
CA ARG A 426 6.96 -13.96 7.77
C ARG A 426 5.50 -14.36 7.88
N ASP A 427 4.75 -14.18 6.83
CA ASP A 427 3.36 -14.66 6.79
C ASP A 427 3.32 -16.17 6.49
N LEU A 428 2.44 -16.86 7.21
CA LEU A 428 2.23 -18.30 7.22
C LEU A 428 0.95 -18.71 6.46
N GLY A 429 0.14 -17.76 6.00
CA GLY A 429 -1.10 -17.95 5.25
C GLY A 429 -2.35 -17.52 6.03
N ARG A 430 -3.52 -17.65 5.40
CA ARG A 430 -4.82 -17.35 6.02
C ARG A 430 -5.13 -18.26 7.20
N THR A 431 -5.76 -17.70 8.23
CA THR A 431 -6.43 -18.47 9.28
C THR A 431 -7.64 -19.19 8.68
N ARG A 432 -7.85 -20.45 9.05
CA ARG A 432 -8.96 -21.26 8.53
C ARG A 432 -10.28 -20.88 9.20
#